data_AF-A0A7K2QGK4-F1
#
_entry.id   AF-A0A7K2QGK4-F1
#
_cell.length_a   1.000
_cell.length_b   1.000
_cell.length_c   1.000
_cell.angle_alpha   90.00
_cell.angle_beta   90.00
_cell.angle_gamma   90.00
#
_symmetry.space_group_name_H-M   'P 1'
#
loop_
_entity.id
_entity.type
_entity.pdbx_description
1 polymer ?
#
loop_
_entity_poly.entity_id
_entity_poly.type
_entity_poly.pdbx_seq_one_letter_code
_entity_poly.pdbx_strand_id
1 'polypeptide(L)'
;VLAASGFVVFALWLAISRYGRIELGQEHEKPEFSTVSWVAMMFSAGMGIGLMFYGVSEPLAHFTTPPPGTDPADAADRMQTALATTLFHWTLHPWAIYAVVGLAIAYSTFRRRRRQTISAVFVPLLGKERAEGAPGRVIDILAIFATLFGSATSLGLGALQIGSGMHEVGWLDKAGTGLLVAIISVLTVCFVFSAVSGVEKGIQWLSNINMVLAVVLAIFVFVVGPTILILDLIPTS
;
A
#
# COMPACT_ATOMS: atom_id res chain seq x y z
N VAL A 1 -8.77 -1.57 -15.19
CA VAL A 1 -9.96 -0.86 -14.67
C VAL A 1 -11.13 -1.79 -14.37
N LEU A 2 -11.60 -2.63 -15.31
CA LEU A 2 -12.76 -3.52 -15.07
C LEU A 2 -12.58 -4.45 -13.86
N ALA A 3 -11.47 -5.19 -13.79
CA ALA A 3 -11.21 -6.08 -12.66
C ALA A 3 -11.10 -5.34 -11.32
N ALA A 4 -10.36 -4.21 -11.29
CA ALA A 4 -10.22 -3.38 -10.09
C ALA A 4 -11.57 -2.81 -9.60
N SER A 5 -12.40 -2.32 -10.51
CA SER A 5 -13.75 -1.85 -10.19
C SER A 5 -14.64 -3.01 -9.73
N GLY A 6 -14.48 -4.19 -10.31
CA GLY A 6 -15.10 -5.42 -9.84
C GLY A 6 -14.71 -5.78 -8.41
N PHE A 7 -13.44 -5.63 -8.03
CA PHE A 7 -12.99 -5.82 -6.64
C PHE A 7 -13.66 -4.83 -5.68
N VAL A 8 -13.80 -3.55 -6.07
CA VAL A 8 -14.51 -2.55 -5.25
C VAL A 8 -15.96 -2.96 -5.03
N VAL A 9 -16.69 -3.27 -6.11
CA VAL A 9 -18.09 -3.72 -6.01
C VAL A 9 -18.22 -4.99 -5.19
N PHE A 10 -17.33 -5.96 -5.39
CA PHE A 10 -17.33 -7.22 -4.66
C PHE A 10 -17.04 -7.05 -3.17
N ALA A 11 -16.06 -6.21 -2.80
CA ALA A 11 -15.73 -5.91 -1.42
C ALA A 11 -16.91 -5.22 -0.69
N LEU A 12 -17.54 -4.23 -1.34
CA LEU A 12 -18.73 -3.57 -0.80
C LEU A 12 -19.90 -4.54 -0.63
N TRP A 13 -20.14 -5.38 -1.64
CA TRP A 13 -21.17 -6.41 -1.56
C TRP A 13 -20.92 -7.38 -0.41
N LEU A 14 -19.68 -7.85 -0.22
CA LEU A 14 -19.33 -8.72 0.90
C LEU A 14 -19.61 -8.05 2.24
N ALA A 15 -19.21 -6.78 2.39
CA ALA A 15 -19.39 -6.02 3.63
C ALA A 15 -20.88 -5.80 3.99
N ILE A 16 -21.72 -5.50 2.99
CA ILE A 16 -23.15 -5.18 3.20
C ILE A 16 -24.02 -6.45 3.27
N SER A 17 -23.61 -7.52 2.60
CA SER A 17 -24.37 -8.77 2.56
C SER A 17 -24.31 -9.56 3.89
N ARG A 18 -25.05 -10.68 3.93
CA ARG A 18 -25.00 -11.64 5.06
C ARG A 18 -23.59 -12.17 5.36
N TYR A 19 -22.67 -12.13 4.40
CA TYR A 19 -21.31 -12.64 4.57
C TYR A 19 -20.46 -11.73 5.46
N GLY A 20 -20.74 -10.42 5.50
CA GLY A 20 -20.04 -9.46 6.37
C GLY A 20 -20.28 -9.69 7.87
N ARG A 21 -21.26 -10.51 8.24
CA ARG A 21 -21.54 -10.90 9.64
C ARG A 21 -20.72 -12.10 10.11
N ILE A 22 -19.94 -12.73 9.23
CA ILE A 22 -19.14 -13.91 9.58
C ILE A 22 -17.87 -13.46 10.28
N GLU A 23 -17.68 -13.90 11.52
CA GLU A 23 -16.45 -13.68 12.28
C GLU A 23 -15.27 -14.45 11.65
N LEU A 24 -14.13 -13.76 11.49
CA LEU A 24 -12.89 -14.30 10.95
C LEU A 24 -12.09 -15.04 12.03
N GLY A 25 -12.68 -16.10 12.56
CA GLY A 25 -12.14 -16.89 13.66
C GLY A 25 -13.12 -17.98 14.06
N GLN A 26 -12.99 -18.47 15.29
CA GLN A 26 -14.00 -19.32 15.91
C GLN A 26 -15.27 -18.53 16.18
N GLU A 27 -16.39 -19.23 16.30
CA GLU A 27 -17.66 -18.60 16.66
C GLU A 27 -17.53 -17.99 18.07
N HIS A 28 -17.84 -16.70 18.19
CA HIS A 28 -17.71 -15.87 19.39
C HIS A 28 -16.27 -15.56 19.81
N GLU A 29 -15.30 -15.70 18.91
CA GLU A 29 -13.92 -15.27 19.15
C GLU A 29 -13.85 -13.74 19.18
N LYS A 30 -13.25 -13.18 20.24
CA LYS A 30 -13.09 -11.73 20.38
C LYS A 30 -11.86 -11.25 19.60
N PRO A 31 -11.87 -10.01 19.05
CA PRO A 31 -10.69 -9.43 18.43
C PRO A 31 -9.50 -9.39 19.39
N GLU A 32 -8.32 -9.74 18.89
CA GLU A 32 -7.06 -9.70 19.65
C GLU A 32 -6.62 -8.25 19.93
N PHE A 33 -6.90 -7.34 19.00
CA PHE A 33 -6.57 -5.92 19.11
C PHE A 33 -7.83 -5.07 19.29
N SER A 34 -7.71 -3.99 20.06
CA SER A 34 -8.78 -2.99 20.15
C SER A 34 -9.01 -2.32 18.79
N THR A 35 -10.23 -1.84 18.54
CA THR A 35 -10.58 -1.20 17.26
C THR A 35 -9.66 -0.03 16.92
N VAL A 36 -9.32 0.80 17.90
CA VAL A 36 -8.40 1.94 17.71
C VAL A 36 -7.00 1.46 17.31
N SER A 37 -6.48 0.44 18.00
CA SER A 37 -5.17 -0.14 17.66
C SER A 37 -5.17 -0.75 16.26
N TRP A 38 -6.26 -1.43 15.86
CA TRP A 38 -6.39 -2.02 14.54
C TRP A 38 -6.42 -0.97 13.43
N VAL A 39 -7.20 0.11 13.61
CA VAL A 39 -7.22 1.24 12.66
C VAL A 39 -5.84 1.89 12.56
N ALA A 40 -5.15 2.11 13.67
CA ALA A 40 -3.79 2.67 13.68
C ALA A 40 -2.80 1.78 12.91
N MET A 41 -2.87 0.45 13.07
CA MET A 41 -2.05 -0.49 12.30
C MET A 41 -2.34 -0.42 10.80
N MET A 42 -3.59 -0.23 10.38
CA MET A 42 -3.93 -0.04 8.97
C MET A 42 -3.33 1.23 8.38
N PHE A 43 -3.35 2.34 9.13
CA PHE A 43 -2.68 3.58 8.71
C PHE A 43 -1.17 3.37 8.55
N SER A 44 -0.51 2.71 9.50
CA SER A 44 0.92 2.42 9.36
C SER A 44 1.23 1.51 8.17
N ALA A 45 0.34 0.57 7.83
CA ALA A 45 0.52 -0.29 6.66
C ALA A 45 0.31 0.46 5.33
N GLY A 46 -0.59 1.45 5.32
CA GLY A 46 -0.88 2.26 4.13
C GLY A 46 0.19 3.32 3.81
N MET A 47 0.90 3.81 4.82
CA MET A 47 1.94 4.83 4.68
C MET A 47 3.26 4.23 4.14
N GLY A 48 3.32 4.03 2.82
CA GLY A 48 4.51 3.50 2.14
C GLY A 48 5.33 4.54 1.38
N ILE A 49 6.45 4.10 0.79
CA ILE A 49 7.29 4.89 -0.13
C ILE A 49 6.46 5.45 -1.29
N GLY A 50 5.42 4.72 -1.71
CA GLY A 50 4.48 5.18 -2.73
C GLY A 50 3.88 6.57 -2.45
N LEU A 51 3.41 6.83 -1.23
CA LEU A 51 2.84 8.14 -0.88
C LEU A 51 3.93 9.22 -0.86
N MET A 52 5.13 8.90 -0.37
CA MET A 52 6.24 9.85 -0.36
C MET A 52 6.74 10.21 -1.76
N PHE A 53 6.69 9.26 -2.70
CA PHE A 53 7.17 9.45 -4.06
C PHE A 53 6.11 10.08 -4.96
N TYR A 54 4.90 9.52 -4.97
CA TYR A 54 3.81 9.91 -5.85
C TYR A 54 2.85 10.93 -5.26
N GLY A 55 2.83 11.12 -3.93
CA GLY A 55 1.89 12.03 -3.28
C GLY A 55 2.01 13.49 -3.74
N VAL A 56 3.20 13.90 -4.18
CA VAL A 56 3.43 15.22 -4.80
C VAL A 56 3.50 15.12 -6.33
N SER A 57 4.25 14.13 -6.84
CA SER A 57 4.59 14.08 -8.27
C SER A 57 3.41 13.70 -9.15
N GLU A 58 2.52 12.81 -8.71
CA GLU A 58 1.38 12.34 -9.51
C GLU A 58 0.31 13.41 -9.74
N PRO A 59 -0.24 14.10 -8.71
CA PRO A 59 -1.23 15.14 -8.95
C PRO A 59 -0.62 16.32 -9.73
N LEU A 60 0.66 16.65 -9.52
CA LEU A 60 1.34 17.68 -10.30
C LEU A 60 1.54 17.27 -11.77
N ALA A 61 1.88 16.00 -12.02
CA ALA A 61 1.97 15.46 -13.37
C ALA A 61 0.63 15.50 -14.09
N HIS A 62 -0.47 15.11 -13.42
CA HIS A 62 -1.82 15.21 -13.99
C HIS A 62 -2.29 16.66 -14.19
N PHE A 63 -1.87 17.59 -13.34
CA PHE A 63 -2.20 19.00 -13.51
C PHE A 63 -1.50 19.62 -14.73
N THR A 64 -0.22 19.28 -14.93
CA THR A 64 0.60 19.79 -16.04
C THR A 64 0.31 19.08 -17.35
N THR A 65 0.05 17.77 -17.29
CA THR A 65 -0.31 16.92 -18.42
C THR A 65 -1.62 16.20 -18.09
N PRO A 66 -2.78 16.80 -18.45
CA PRO A 66 -4.09 16.24 -18.13
C PRO A 66 -4.23 14.76 -18.53
N PRO A 67 -4.88 13.93 -17.70
CA PRO A 67 -5.13 12.53 -18.02
C PRO A 67 -5.83 12.36 -19.38
N PRO A 68 -5.50 11.31 -20.15
CA PRO A 68 -6.15 11.08 -21.44
C PRO A 68 -7.68 11.01 -21.34
N GLY A 69 -8.38 11.61 -22.31
CA GLY A 69 -9.85 11.66 -22.30
C GLY A 69 -10.44 12.72 -21.37
N THR A 70 -9.61 13.61 -20.84
CA THR A 70 -10.03 14.83 -20.12
C THR A 70 -9.70 16.05 -20.98
N ASP A 71 -10.56 17.07 -20.96
CA ASP A 71 -10.33 18.36 -21.63
C ASP A 71 -10.71 19.50 -20.67
N PRO A 72 -9.91 19.71 -19.61
CA PRO A 72 -10.25 20.64 -18.55
C PRO A 72 -10.20 22.09 -19.06
N ALA A 73 -11.27 22.85 -18.81
CA ALA A 73 -11.48 24.16 -19.43
C ALA A 73 -10.53 25.26 -18.90
N ASP A 74 -10.09 25.13 -17.65
CA ASP A 74 -9.23 26.12 -16.99
C ASP A 74 -8.28 25.48 -15.96
N ALA A 75 -7.62 26.31 -15.14
CA ALA A 75 -6.72 25.84 -14.09
C ALA A 75 -7.45 25.17 -12.92
N ALA A 76 -8.66 25.60 -12.58
CA ALA A 76 -9.42 25.01 -11.47
C ALA A 76 -9.91 23.60 -11.86
N ASP A 77 -10.41 23.45 -13.08
CA ASP A 77 -10.85 22.16 -13.62
C ASP A 77 -9.67 21.17 -13.78
N ARG A 78 -8.50 21.66 -14.19
CA ARG A 78 -7.25 20.87 -14.20
C ARG A 78 -6.88 20.35 -12.82
N MET A 79 -7.02 21.19 -11.79
CA MET A 79 -6.70 20.82 -10.41
C MET A 79 -7.65 19.74 -9.87
N GLN A 80 -8.95 19.90 -10.11
CA GLN A 80 -9.97 18.91 -9.74
C GLN A 80 -9.72 17.58 -10.45
N THR A 81 -9.55 17.61 -11.78
CA THR A 81 -9.29 16.40 -12.57
C THR A 81 -8.03 15.67 -12.13
N ALA A 82 -6.96 16.41 -11.83
CA ALA A 82 -5.70 15.83 -11.35
C ALA A 82 -5.88 15.10 -10.01
N LEU A 83 -6.51 15.75 -9.03
CA LEU A 83 -6.71 15.17 -7.70
C LEU A 83 -7.71 14.01 -7.72
N ALA A 84 -8.80 14.13 -8.46
CA ALA A 84 -9.77 13.04 -8.62
C ALA A 84 -9.11 11.79 -9.22
N THR A 85 -8.22 11.97 -10.21
CA THR A 85 -7.45 10.87 -10.82
C THR A 85 -6.46 10.26 -9.83
N THR A 86 -5.73 11.08 -9.07
CA THR A 86 -4.82 10.59 -8.03
C THR A 86 -5.59 9.84 -6.94
N LEU A 87 -6.72 10.37 -6.45
CA LEU A 87 -7.54 9.68 -5.45
C LEU A 87 -8.10 8.36 -5.98
N PHE A 88 -8.48 8.29 -7.26
CA PHE A 88 -8.87 7.04 -7.89
C PHE A 88 -7.75 5.97 -7.82
N HIS A 89 -6.49 6.36 -7.97
CA HIS A 89 -5.35 5.45 -7.87
C HIS A 89 -4.99 5.04 -6.43
N TRP A 90 -5.24 5.90 -5.43
CA TRP A 90 -4.75 5.69 -4.05
C TRP A 90 -5.82 5.35 -3.01
N THR A 91 -7.11 5.35 -3.38
CA THR A 91 -8.22 5.07 -2.46
C THR A 91 -8.89 3.71 -2.75
N LEU A 92 -10.17 3.65 -3.10
CA LEU A 92 -10.98 2.44 -3.04
C LEU A 92 -10.40 1.27 -3.86
N HIS A 93 -9.85 1.53 -5.05
CA HIS A 93 -9.39 0.48 -5.97
C HIS A 93 -8.25 -0.38 -5.42
N PRO A 94 -7.08 0.16 -5.04
CA PRO A 94 -6.01 -0.68 -4.45
C PRO A 94 -6.44 -1.32 -3.12
N TRP A 95 -7.15 -0.57 -2.27
CA TRP A 95 -7.57 -1.06 -0.96
C TRP A 95 -8.61 -2.18 -1.05
N ALA A 96 -9.49 -2.17 -2.06
CA ALA A 96 -10.43 -3.27 -2.31
C ALA A 96 -9.72 -4.55 -2.74
N ILE A 97 -8.64 -4.46 -3.54
CA ILE A 97 -7.82 -5.62 -3.91
C ILE A 97 -7.20 -6.23 -2.65
N TYR A 98 -6.61 -5.40 -1.79
CA TYR A 98 -6.05 -5.85 -0.51
C TYR A 98 -7.11 -6.45 0.42
N ALA A 99 -8.29 -5.82 0.52
CA ALA A 99 -9.38 -6.31 1.33
C ALA A 99 -9.84 -7.70 0.88
N VAL A 100 -9.98 -7.92 -0.42
CA VAL A 100 -10.44 -9.21 -0.97
C VAL A 100 -9.39 -10.31 -0.75
N VAL A 101 -8.12 -10.04 -1.04
CA VAL A 101 -7.04 -11.02 -0.80
C VAL A 101 -6.86 -11.29 0.69
N GLY A 102 -6.83 -10.23 1.51
CA GLY A 102 -6.70 -10.32 2.96
C GLY A 102 -7.85 -11.10 3.60
N LEU A 103 -9.09 -10.85 3.18
CA LEU A 103 -10.26 -11.61 3.62
C LEU A 103 -10.17 -13.08 3.22
N ALA A 104 -9.73 -13.36 1.99
CA ALA A 104 -9.64 -14.73 1.50
C ALA A 104 -8.62 -15.55 2.31
N ILE A 105 -7.46 -14.96 2.63
CA ILE A 105 -6.45 -15.57 3.51
C ILE A 105 -6.99 -15.70 4.93
N ALA A 106 -7.52 -14.62 5.52
CA ALA A 106 -8.04 -14.62 6.89
C ALA A 106 -9.16 -15.66 7.09
N TYR A 107 -10.09 -15.76 6.15
CA TYR A 107 -11.15 -16.77 6.19
C TYR A 107 -10.58 -18.20 6.04
N SER A 108 -9.64 -18.41 5.12
CA SER A 108 -9.00 -19.71 4.90
C SER A 108 -8.22 -20.18 6.15
N THR A 109 -7.45 -19.27 6.76
CA THR A 109 -6.59 -19.57 7.89
C THR A 109 -7.37 -19.61 9.20
N PHE A 110 -8.07 -18.54 9.57
CA PHE A 110 -8.69 -18.44 10.89
C PHE A 110 -10.04 -19.16 10.98
N ARG A 111 -10.91 -18.99 9.98
CA ARG A 111 -12.24 -19.65 10.00
C ARG A 111 -12.18 -21.11 9.56
N ARG A 112 -11.35 -21.45 8.57
CA ARG A 112 -11.25 -22.81 8.01
C ARG A 112 -10.05 -23.61 8.51
N ARG A 113 -9.19 -23.03 9.36
CA ARG A 113 -8.02 -23.69 9.96
C ARG A 113 -7.09 -24.35 8.93
N ARG A 114 -6.95 -23.72 7.76
CA ARG A 114 -6.02 -24.15 6.72
C ARG A 114 -4.66 -23.49 6.90
N ARG A 115 -3.65 -24.03 6.19
CA ARG A 115 -2.32 -23.41 6.11
C ARG A 115 -2.44 -21.98 5.57
N GLN A 116 -1.60 -21.08 6.07
CA GLN A 116 -1.54 -19.68 5.65
C GLN A 116 -0.74 -19.55 4.33
N THR A 117 -1.24 -20.19 3.27
CA THR A 117 -0.70 -20.10 1.91
C THR A 117 -1.76 -19.57 0.96
N ILE A 118 -1.33 -18.96 -0.15
CA ILE A 118 -2.26 -18.45 -1.16
C ILE A 118 -2.99 -19.63 -1.81
N SER A 119 -2.29 -20.72 -2.08
CA SER A 119 -2.87 -21.98 -2.58
C SER A 119 -4.02 -22.51 -1.72
N ALA A 120 -3.96 -22.38 -0.39
CA ALA A 120 -5.01 -22.86 0.52
C ALA A 120 -6.34 -22.10 0.35
N VAL A 121 -6.30 -20.85 -0.12
CA VAL A 121 -7.48 -20.06 -0.47
C VAL A 121 -8.27 -20.73 -1.59
N PHE A 122 -7.57 -21.38 -2.53
CA PHE A 122 -8.18 -22.02 -3.71
C PHE A 122 -8.70 -23.44 -3.45
N VAL A 123 -8.57 -23.99 -2.23
CA VAL A 123 -9.12 -25.31 -1.87
C VAL A 123 -10.60 -25.50 -2.25
N PRO A 124 -11.51 -24.51 -2.06
CA PRO A 124 -12.92 -24.66 -2.46
C PRO A 124 -13.13 -24.79 -3.98
N LEU A 125 -12.17 -24.34 -4.80
CA LEU A 125 -12.28 -24.33 -6.27
C LEU A 125 -11.50 -25.50 -6.89
N LEU A 126 -10.30 -25.79 -6.38
CA LEU A 126 -9.40 -26.80 -6.94
C LEU A 126 -9.51 -28.15 -6.24
N GLY A 127 -10.11 -28.20 -5.05
CA GLY A 127 -10.04 -29.35 -4.15
C GLY A 127 -8.72 -29.40 -3.38
N LYS A 128 -8.72 -30.13 -2.25
CA LYS A 128 -7.58 -30.21 -1.34
C LYS A 128 -6.33 -30.78 -2.00
N GLU A 129 -6.48 -31.89 -2.74
CA GLU A 129 -5.35 -32.58 -3.38
C GLU A 129 -4.59 -31.68 -4.38
N ARG A 130 -5.31 -30.89 -5.19
CA ARG A 130 -4.68 -29.99 -6.18
C ARG A 130 -4.11 -28.74 -5.54
N ALA A 131 -4.76 -28.20 -4.52
CA ALA A 131 -4.28 -27.04 -3.77
C ALA A 131 -3.03 -27.37 -2.93
N GLU A 132 -2.86 -28.62 -2.50
CA GLU A 132 -1.63 -29.09 -1.81
C GLU A 132 -0.60 -29.69 -2.78
N GLY A 133 -1.02 -30.00 -4.02
CA GLY A 133 -0.19 -30.58 -5.07
C GLY A 133 0.50 -29.55 -5.97
N ALA A 134 0.88 -29.99 -7.18
CA ALA A 134 1.61 -29.15 -8.14
C ALA A 134 0.88 -27.84 -8.52
N PRO A 135 -0.43 -27.82 -8.79
CA PRO A 135 -1.14 -26.57 -9.10
C PRO A 135 -1.07 -25.54 -7.96
N GLY A 136 -1.25 -25.98 -6.72
CA GLY A 136 -1.10 -25.11 -5.55
C GLY A 136 0.30 -24.53 -5.41
N ARG A 137 1.34 -25.35 -5.63
CA ARG A 137 2.73 -24.87 -5.61
C ARG A 137 3.00 -23.79 -6.66
N VAL A 138 2.41 -23.89 -7.86
CA VAL A 138 2.52 -22.84 -8.88
C VAL A 138 1.90 -21.53 -8.38
N ILE A 139 0.72 -21.58 -7.75
CA ILE A 139 0.07 -20.39 -7.17
C ILE A 139 0.97 -19.74 -6.12
N ASP A 140 1.54 -20.53 -5.20
CA ASP A 140 2.40 -20.01 -4.15
C ASP A 140 3.71 -19.42 -4.73
N ILE A 141 4.29 -20.04 -5.75
CA ILE A 141 5.46 -19.51 -6.47
C ILE A 141 5.13 -18.15 -7.10
N LEU A 142 4.00 -18.03 -7.80
CA LEU A 142 3.56 -16.77 -8.40
C LEU A 142 3.35 -15.69 -7.32
N ALA A 143 2.79 -16.06 -6.16
CA ALA A 143 2.62 -15.13 -5.04
C ALA A 143 3.97 -14.63 -4.48
N ILE A 144 4.97 -15.51 -4.40
CA ILE A 144 6.33 -15.13 -4.00
C ILE A 144 6.93 -14.16 -5.02
N PHE A 145 6.83 -14.45 -6.32
CA PHE A 145 7.32 -13.55 -7.36
C PHE A 145 6.62 -12.19 -7.34
N ALA A 146 5.29 -12.18 -7.20
CA ALA A 146 4.52 -10.94 -7.12
C ALA A 146 4.97 -10.07 -5.93
N THR A 147 5.17 -10.69 -4.77
CA THR A 147 5.64 -10.01 -3.55
C THR A 147 7.08 -9.49 -3.72
N LEU A 148 7.95 -10.30 -4.34
CA LEU A 148 9.35 -9.96 -4.60
C LEU A 148 9.44 -8.73 -5.52
N PHE A 149 8.76 -8.74 -6.66
CA PHE A 149 8.79 -7.63 -7.61
C PHE A 149 8.13 -6.38 -7.04
N GLY A 150 7.01 -6.51 -6.32
CA GLY A 150 6.37 -5.37 -5.65
C GLY A 150 7.32 -4.70 -4.63
N SER A 151 8.02 -5.50 -3.84
CA SER A 151 9.00 -5.02 -2.86
C SER A 151 10.22 -4.38 -3.54
N ALA A 152 10.72 -4.98 -4.62
CA ALA A 152 11.86 -4.46 -5.37
C ALA A 152 11.56 -3.10 -6.02
N THR A 153 10.36 -2.92 -6.60
CA THR A 153 9.93 -1.63 -7.14
C THR A 153 9.88 -0.56 -6.06
N SER A 154 9.28 -0.86 -4.90
CA SER A 154 9.24 0.08 -3.78
C SER A 154 10.64 0.47 -3.28
N LEU A 155 11.55 -0.49 -3.17
CA LEU A 155 12.94 -0.24 -2.77
C LEU A 155 13.68 0.64 -3.78
N GLY A 156 13.49 0.38 -5.08
CA GLY A 156 14.07 1.18 -6.16
C GLY A 156 13.59 2.63 -6.14
N LEU A 157 12.28 2.85 -5.98
CA LEU A 157 11.71 4.21 -5.83
C LEU A 157 12.29 4.93 -4.61
N GLY A 158 12.43 4.22 -3.47
CA GLY A 158 13.03 4.78 -2.26
C GLY A 158 14.50 5.19 -2.49
N ALA A 159 15.28 4.35 -3.17
CA ALA A 159 16.67 4.66 -3.49
C ALA A 159 16.80 5.88 -4.43
N LEU A 160 15.92 5.99 -5.43
CA LEU A 160 15.86 7.16 -6.32
C LEU A 160 15.49 8.43 -5.54
N GLN A 161 14.53 8.34 -4.62
CA GLN A 161 14.11 9.48 -3.80
C GLN A 161 15.21 9.95 -2.86
N ILE A 162 15.92 9.02 -2.19
CA ILE A 162 17.08 9.36 -1.34
C ILE A 162 18.20 9.97 -2.18
N GLY A 163 18.55 9.35 -3.31
CA GLY A 163 19.61 9.83 -4.19
C GLY A 163 19.33 11.24 -4.73
N SER A 164 18.08 11.51 -5.14
CA SER A 164 17.66 12.83 -5.57
C SER A 164 17.70 13.83 -4.41
N GLY A 165 17.24 13.43 -3.22
CA GLY A 165 17.32 14.27 -2.02
C GLY A 165 18.76 14.67 -1.66
N MET A 166 19.73 13.77 -1.78
CA MET A 166 21.16 14.07 -1.55
C MET A 166 21.72 15.08 -2.56
N HIS A 167 21.20 15.07 -3.79
CA HIS A 167 21.55 16.05 -4.80
C HIS A 167 20.98 17.43 -4.46
N GLU A 168 19.69 17.52 -4.12
CA GLU A 168 19.01 18.78 -3.80
C GLU A 168 19.60 19.49 -2.57
N VAL A 169 20.09 18.75 -1.57
CA VAL A 169 20.76 19.33 -0.38
C VAL A 169 22.24 19.66 -0.60
N GLY A 170 22.76 19.43 -1.82
CA GLY A 170 24.15 19.76 -2.19
C GLY A 170 25.21 18.81 -1.62
N TRP A 171 24.84 17.60 -1.18
CA TRP A 171 25.81 16.62 -0.69
C TRP A 171 26.55 15.91 -1.82
N LEU A 172 25.92 15.77 -2.98
CA LEU A 172 26.49 15.13 -4.17
C LEU A 172 26.02 15.80 -5.47
N ASP A 173 26.92 15.97 -6.44
CA ASP A 173 26.60 16.63 -7.71
C ASP A 173 25.69 15.80 -8.62
N LYS A 174 25.69 14.46 -8.50
CA LYS A 174 24.84 13.57 -9.30
C LYS A 174 24.48 12.30 -8.55
N ALA A 175 23.21 11.90 -8.62
CA ALA A 175 22.75 10.57 -8.24
C ALA A 175 23.12 9.53 -9.32
N GLY A 176 24.40 9.16 -9.40
CA GLY A 176 24.86 8.12 -10.33
C GLY A 176 24.46 6.71 -9.91
N THR A 177 24.53 5.75 -10.83
CA THR A 177 24.21 4.32 -10.57
C THR A 177 24.96 3.76 -9.37
N GLY A 178 26.23 4.17 -9.17
CA GLY A 178 27.03 3.74 -8.01
C GLY A 178 26.42 4.16 -6.66
N LEU A 179 25.86 5.37 -6.57
CA LEU A 179 25.17 5.85 -5.36
C LEU A 179 23.90 5.02 -5.10
N LEU A 180 23.09 4.78 -6.13
CA LEU A 180 21.85 4.00 -5.99
C LEU A 180 22.15 2.56 -5.53
N VAL A 181 23.16 1.92 -6.11
CA VAL A 181 23.62 0.59 -5.68
C VAL A 181 24.09 0.61 -4.22
N ALA A 182 24.83 1.65 -3.81
CA ALA A 182 25.26 1.81 -2.42
C ALA A 182 24.07 1.98 -1.45
N ILE A 183 23.10 2.85 -1.77
CA ILE A 183 21.89 3.06 -0.97
C ILE A 183 21.13 1.74 -0.81
N ILE A 184 20.85 1.05 -1.92
CA ILE A 184 20.14 -0.24 -1.91
C ILE A 184 20.89 -1.28 -1.07
N SER A 185 22.22 -1.36 -1.22
CA SER A 185 23.04 -2.30 -0.45
C SER A 185 22.96 -2.02 1.05
N VAL A 186 23.07 -0.76 1.47
CA VAL A 186 22.97 -0.36 2.88
C VAL A 186 21.57 -0.67 3.43
N LEU A 187 20.51 -0.27 2.72
CA LEU A 187 19.13 -0.55 3.15
C LEU A 187 18.86 -2.05 3.26
N THR A 188 19.39 -2.85 2.32
CA THR A 188 19.27 -4.32 2.35
C THR A 188 19.98 -4.90 3.56
N VAL A 189 21.20 -4.45 3.87
CA VAL A 189 21.94 -4.89 5.05
C VAL A 189 21.18 -4.54 6.33
N CYS A 190 20.67 -3.31 6.46
CA CYS A 190 19.83 -2.90 7.59
C CYS A 190 18.58 -3.77 7.73
N PHE A 191 17.90 -4.07 6.62
CA PHE A 191 16.74 -4.94 6.60
C PHE A 191 17.08 -6.36 7.07
N VAL A 192 18.16 -6.95 6.56
CA VAL A 192 18.62 -8.30 6.98
C VAL A 192 18.94 -8.31 8.47
N PHE A 193 19.66 -7.31 8.99
CA PHE A 193 19.92 -7.19 10.42
C PHE A 193 18.63 -7.08 11.24
N SER A 194 17.65 -6.29 10.79
CA SER A 194 16.34 -6.21 11.44
C SER A 194 15.56 -7.53 11.41
N ALA A 195 15.71 -8.31 10.33
CA ALA A 195 15.04 -9.60 10.19
C ALA A 195 15.63 -10.67 11.12
N VAL A 196 16.95 -10.68 11.30
CA VAL A 196 17.64 -11.70 12.13
C VAL A 196 17.68 -11.35 13.63
N SER A 197 17.59 -10.07 14.00
CA SER A 197 17.70 -9.61 15.40
C SER A 197 16.40 -9.72 16.21
N GLY A 198 15.31 -10.21 15.60
CA GLY A 198 13.98 -10.27 16.20
C GLY A 198 13.09 -9.17 15.65
N VAL A 199 12.34 -9.54 14.60
CA VAL A 199 11.48 -8.68 13.78
C VAL A 199 10.51 -7.82 14.62
N GLU A 200 9.96 -8.38 15.70
CA GLU A 200 8.84 -7.75 16.42
C GLU A 200 9.18 -6.39 17.04
N LYS A 201 10.28 -6.29 17.79
CA LYS A 201 10.62 -5.02 18.48
C LYS A 201 11.20 -3.98 17.51
N GLY A 202 12.03 -4.41 16.55
CA GLY A 202 12.68 -3.51 15.59
C GLY A 202 11.67 -2.87 14.64
N ILE A 203 10.77 -3.66 14.06
CA ILE A 203 9.73 -3.15 13.16
C ILE A 203 8.78 -2.21 13.89
N GLN A 204 8.37 -2.55 15.12
CA GLN A 204 7.47 -1.69 15.90
C GLN A 204 8.08 -0.31 16.14
N TRP A 205 9.37 -0.24 16.51
CA TRP A 205 10.04 1.03 16.76
C TRP A 205 10.20 1.86 15.47
N LEU A 206 10.65 1.23 14.39
CA LEU A 206 10.81 1.88 13.08
C LEU A 206 9.48 2.37 12.51
N SER A 207 8.41 1.57 12.63
CA SER A 207 7.04 1.93 12.22
C SER A 207 6.53 3.14 13.00
N ASN A 208 6.72 3.17 14.33
CA ASN A 208 6.31 4.30 15.16
C ASN A 208 7.06 5.59 14.79
N ILE A 209 8.39 5.52 14.60
CA ILE A 209 9.18 6.68 14.16
C ILE A 209 8.70 7.15 12.80
N ASN A 210 8.53 6.24 11.84
CA ASN A 210 8.08 6.57 10.50
C ASN A 210 6.72 7.28 10.52
N MET A 211 5.76 6.78 11.31
CA MET A 211 4.45 7.40 11.48
C MET A 211 4.56 8.81 12.05
N VAL A 212 5.37 9.03 13.09
CA VAL A 212 5.59 10.37 13.66
C VAL A 212 6.20 11.31 12.63
N LEU A 213 7.25 10.88 11.90
CA LEU A 213 7.89 11.68 10.87
C LEU A 213 6.91 12.06 9.75
N ALA A 214 6.09 11.11 9.30
CA ALA A 214 5.11 11.35 8.26
C ALA A 214 4.02 12.35 8.71
N VAL A 215 3.52 12.22 9.94
CA VAL A 215 2.54 13.16 10.51
C VAL A 215 3.15 14.56 10.68
N VAL A 216 4.37 14.64 11.20
CA VAL A 216 5.09 15.92 11.35
C VAL A 216 5.28 16.59 10.00
N LEU A 217 5.69 15.84 8.97
CA LEU A 217 5.85 16.37 7.62
C LEU A 217 4.51 16.84 7.04
N ALA A 218 3.44 16.06 7.20
CA ALA A 218 2.11 16.43 6.72
C ALA A 218 1.61 17.72 7.39
N ILE A 219 1.76 17.84 8.72
CA ILE A 219 1.40 19.05 9.47
C ILE A 219 2.27 20.24 9.03
N PHE A 220 3.57 20.02 8.87
CA PHE A 220 4.48 21.06 8.40
C PHE A 220 4.05 21.61 7.02
N VAL A 221 3.81 20.74 6.05
CA VAL A 221 3.35 21.14 4.70
C VAL A 221 1.98 21.81 4.77
N PHE A 222 1.08 21.33 5.62
CA PHE A 222 -0.25 21.91 5.78
C PHE A 222 -0.22 23.34 6.37
N VAL A 223 0.62 23.57 7.39
CA VAL A 223 0.70 24.86 8.10
C VAL A 223 1.56 25.88 7.34
N VAL A 224 2.69 25.45 6.78
CA VAL A 224 3.61 26.35 6.05
C VAL A 224 3.17 26.56 4.60
N GLY A 225 2.51 25.57 4.02
CA GLY A 225 1.95 25.65 2.66
C GLY A 225 0.63 26.42 2.60
N PRO A 226 -0.06 26.39 1.44
CA PRO A 226 -1.32 27.13 1.25
C PRO A 226 -2.48 26.41 1.95
N THR A 227 -2.61 26.58 3.27
CA THR A 227 -3.59 25.86 4.12
C THR A 227 -5.02 25.96 3.59
N ILE A 228 -5.47 27.16 3.18
CA ILE A 228 -6.82 27.37 2.67
C ILE A 228 -7.04 26.58 1.39
N LEU A 229 -6.08 26.62 0.45
CA LEU A 229 -6.16 25.83 -0.77
C LEU A 229 -6.26 24.33 -0.45
N ILE A 230 -5.41 23.82 0.46
CA ILE A 230 -5.45 22.40 0.85
C ILE A 230 -6.82 22.02 1.42
N LEU A 231 -7.43 22.89 2.24
CA LEU A 231 -8.77 22.66 2.78
C LEU A 231 -9.86 22.71 1.70
N ASP A 232 -9.75 23.63 0.73
CA ASP A 232 -10.68 23.74 -0.40
C ASP A 232 -10.58 22.53 -1.35
N LEU A 233 -9.42 21.87 -1.38
CA LEU A 233 -9.23 20.64 -2.16
C LEU A 233 -10.01 19.46 -1.59
N ILE A 234 -10.15 19.31 -0.26
CA ILE A 234 -10.82 18.16 0.38
C ILE A 234 -12.25 17.90 -0.16
N PRO A 235 -13.16 18.88 -0.24
CA PRO A 235 -14.51 18.64 -0.76
C PRO A 235 -14.58 18.52 -2.28
N THR A 236 -13.55 18.98 -3.01
CA THR A 236 -13.54 19.03 -4.48
C THR A 236 -12.76 17.88 -5.13
N SER A 237 -12.04 17.11 -4.32
CA SER A 237 -11.24 15.96 -4.71
C SER A 237 -11.99 14.63 -4.58
#